data_AF-A0A659UMM4-F1
#
_entry.id   AF-A0A659UMM4-F1
#
_cell.length_a   1.000
_cell.length_b   1.000
_cell.length_c   1.000
_cell.angle_alpha   90.00
_cell.angle_beta   90.00
_cell.angle_gamma   90.00
#
_symmetry.space_group_name_H-M   'P 1'
#
loop_
_entity.id
_entity.type
_entity.pdbx_description
1 polymer ?
#
loop_
_entity_poly.entity_id
_entity_poly.type
_entity_poly.pdbx_seq_one_letter_code
_entity_poly.pdbx_strand_id
1 'polypeptide(L)'
;SGEVAWRRFHDMAAAGVLRSGTKCLLISRDGDRSAIEGLPFALTEAGEDAELVLISASEGDRHDLDHYRRLLGPAAARQVPCFCTNPDRIMLTAVGPRFGAGEIADLYENLGGGVTRIGKPYPA
;
A
#
# COMPACT_ATOMS: atom_id res chain seq x y z
N SER A 1 -0.34 -11.05 -9.31
CA SER A 1 0.10 -10.35 -8.09
C SER A 1 -1.09 -9.88 -7.27
N GLY A 2 -2.10 -9.22 -7.88
CA GLY A 2 -3.32 -8.78 -7.18
C GLY A 2 -4.13 -9.89 -6.47
N GLU A 3 -4.44 -11.00 -7.15
CA GLU A 3 -5.26 -12.07 -6.57
C GLU A 3 -4.61 -12.74 -5.34
N VAL A 4 -3.27 -12.81 -5.32
CA VAL A 4 -2.58 -13.47 -4.21
C VAL A 4 -2.54 -12.59 -2.98
N ALA A 5 -2.33 -11.29 -3.16
CA ALA A 5 -2.51 -10.32 -2.08
C ALA A 5 -3.94 -10.31 -1.56
N TRP A 6 -4.93 -10.32 -2.46
CA TRP A 6 -6.35 -10.39 -2.11
C TRP A 6 -6.66 -11.62 -1.25
N ARG A 7 -6.17 -12.80 -1.66
CA ARG A 7 -6.36 -14.06 -0.91
C ARG A 7 -5.74 -13.99 0.49
N ARG A 8 -4.53 -13.44 0.59
CA ARG A 8 -3.85 -13.30 1.89
C ARG A 8 -4.60 -12.39 2.84
N PHE A 9 -5.15 -11.27 2.37
CA PHE A 9 -5.98 -10.41 3.21
C PHE A 9 -7.31 -11.05 3.58
N HIS A 10 -7.91 -11.81 2.65
CA HIS A 10 -9.13 -12.55 2.92
C HIS A 10 -8.89 -13.62 4.01
N ASP A 11 -7.77 -14.33 3.96
CA ASP A 11 -7.36 -15.29 4.99
C ASP A 11 -7.13 -14.61 6.35
N MET A 12 -6.48 -13.44 6.35
CA MET A 12 -6.29 -12.64 7.58
C MET A 12 -7.62 -12.14 8.16
N ALA A 13 -8.57 -11.74 7.32
CA ALA A 13 -9.91 -11.33 7.74
C ALA A 13 -10.69 -12.53 8.30
N ALA A 14 -10.67 -13.67 7.62
CA ALA A 14 -11.32 -14.91 8.06
C ALA A 14 -10.72 -15.44 9.38
N ALA A 15 -9.41 -15.28 9.58
CA ALA A 15 -8.71 -15.62 10.82
C ALA A 15 -8.92 -14.59 11.95
N GLY A 16 -9.66 -13.50 11.73
CA GLY A 16 -9.92 -12.45 12.72
C GLY A 16 -8.72 -11.55 13.02
N VAL A 17 -7.66 -11.63 12.21
CA VAL A 17 -6.46 -10.78 12.33
C VAL A 17 -6.79 -9.35 11.87
N LEU A 18 -7.60 -9.21 10.81
CA LEU A 18 -8.13 -7.92 10.38
C LEU A 18 -9.48 -7.68 11.05
N ARG A 19 -9.53 -6.68 11.93
CA ARG A 19 -10.76 -6.28 12.60
C ARG A 19 -11.66 -5.53 11.63
N SER A 20 -12.97 -5.71 11.76
CA SER A 20 -13.93 -4.90 11.01
C SER A 20 -13.76 -3.42 11.34
N GLY A 21 -13.75 -2.58 10.30
CA GLY A 21 -13.54 -1.15 10.42
C GLY A 21 -12.08 -0.71 10.56
N THR A 22 -11.12 -1.62 10.36
CA THR A 22 -9.68 -1.26 10.36
C THR A 22 -9.45 -0.12 9.36
N LYS A 23 -8.88 1.00 9.84
CA LYS A 23 -8.60 2.18 9.00
C LYS A 23 -7.43 1.89 8.04
N CYS A 24 -7.74 1.74 6.76
CA CYS A 24 -6.77 1.45 5.70
C CYS A 24 -6.44 2.73 4.91
N LEU A 25 -5.17 3.11 4.90
CA LEU A 25 -4.63 4.07 3.95
C LEU A 25 -4.24 3.33 2.67
N LEU A 26 -5.04 3.52 1.62
CA LEU A 26 -4.84 2.87 0.33
C LEU A 26 -4.08 3.79 -0.63
N ILE A 27 -2.89 3.37 -1.06
CA ILE A 27 -2.16 3.95 -2.17
C ILE A 27 -2.48 3.14 -3.42
N SER A 28 -3.38 3.68 -4.25
CA SER A 28 -3.78 3.11 -5.52
C SER A 28 -3.71 4.17 -6.64
N ARG A 29 -4.14 3.80 -7.84
CA ARG A 29 -4.20 4.70 -8.99
C ARG A 29 -5.64 4.86 -9.43
N ASP A 30 -6.03 6.09 -9.77
CA ASP A 30 -7.38 6.41 -10.28
C ASP A 30 -8.51 5.95 -9.35
N GLY A 31 -8.22 5.88 -8.05
CA GLY A 31 -9.18 5.43 -7.03
C GLY A 31 -9.52 3.94 -7.09
N ASP A 32 -8.71 3.10 -7.75
CA ASP A 32 -8.92 1.66 -7.80
C ASP A 32 -8.94 1.06 -6.38
N ARG A 33 -10.00 0.30 -6.07
CA ARG A 33 -10.25 -0.37 -4.79
C ARG A 33 -10.28 -1.88 -4.90
N SER A 34 -9.98 -2.44 -6.07
CA SER A 34 -9.99 -3.90 -6.31
C SER A 34 -9.16 -4.68 -5.28
N ALA A 35 -8.03 -4.11 -4.84
CA ALA A 35 -7.15 -4.70 -3.84
C ALA A 35 -7.78 -4.87 -2.45
N ILE A 36 -8.89 -4.17 -2.17
CA ILE A 36 -9.61 -4.22 -0.89
C ILE A 36 -11.06 -4.65 -1.00
N GLU A 37 -11.51 -5.04 -2.19
CA GLU A 37 -12.90 -5.43 -2.42
C GLU A 37 -13.26 -6.65 -1.55
N GLY A 38 -14.36 -6.55 -0.80
CA GLY A 38 -14.82 -7.60 0.11
C GLY A 38 -14.08 -7.67 1.46
N LEU A 39 -13.07 -6.82 1.68
CA LEU A 39 -12.38 -6.74 2.97
C LEU A 39 -13.06 -5.75 3.92
N PRO A 40 -13.03 -5.98 5.24
CA PRO A 40 -13.79 -5.18 6.19
C PRO A 40 -13.02 -3.90 6.61
N PHE A 41 -12.48 -3.17 5.64
CA PHE A 41 -11.71 -1.94 5.87
C PHE A 41 -12.58 -0.68 5.83
N ALA A 42 -12.21 0.30 6.66
CA ALA A 42 -12.65 1.68 6.51
C ALA A 42 -11.51 2.47 5.85
N LEU A 43 -11.75 3.14 4.72
CA LEU A 43 -10.71 3.94 4.09
C LEU A 43 -10.40 5.21 4.91
N THR A 44 -9.12 5.56 4.99
CA THR A 44 -8.65 6.84 5.50
C THR A 44 -7.72 7.51 4.49
N GLU A 45 -7.73 8.84 4.46
CA GLU A 45 -6.85 9.66 3.61
C GLU A 45 -5.63 10.20 4.38
N ALA A 46 -5.59 9.99 5.71
CA ALA A 46 -4.57 10.51 6.60
C ALA A 46 -3.69 9.40 7.18
N GLY A 47 -2.38 9.56 7.10
CA GLY A 47 -1.41 8.62 7.67
C GLY A 47 -1.43 8.59 9.19
N GLU A 48 -1.87 9.66 9.85
CA GLU A 48 -2.06 9.75 11.29
C GLU A 48 -3.17 8.81 11.78
N ASP A 49 -4.18 8.59 10.95
CA ASP A 49 -5.36 7.77 11.24
C ASP A 49 -5.20 6.30 10.81
N ALA A 50 -4.18 5.98 10.01
CA ALA A 50 -4.01 4.65 9.45
C ALA A 50 -3.72 3.60 10.54
N GLU A 51 -4.41 2.46 10.46
CA GLU A 51 -4.12 1.22 11.19
C GLU A 51 -3.49 0.15 10.27
N LEU A 52 -3.60 0.35 8.95
CA LEU A 52 -2.96 -0.45 7.91
C LEU A 52 -2.65 0.45 6.72
N VAL A 53 -1.49 0.25 6.08
CA VAL A 53 -1.14 0.87 4.80
C VAL A 53 -1.13 -0.20 3.72
N LEU A 54 -1.81 0.05 2.61
CA LEU A 54 -1.82 -0.83 1.44
C LEU A 54 -1.35 -0.07 0.21
N ILE A 55 -0.24 -0.51 -0.38
CA ILE A 55 0.33 0.06 -1.61
C ILE A 55 0.08 -0.93 -2.76
N SER A 56 -0.92 -0.64 -3.59
CA SER A 56 -1.27 -1.47 -4.75
C SER A 56 -0.83 -0.89 -6.08
N ALA A 57 -0.65 0.43 -6.15
CA ALA A 57 -0.17 1.13 -7.34
C ALA A 57 0.58 2.41 -6.96
N SER A 58 0.93 3.21 -7.96
CA SER A 58 1.60 4.50 -7.81
C SER A 58 0.92 5.54 -8.68
N GLU A 59 0.92 6.79 -8.23
CA GLU A 59 0.59 7.97 -9.02
C GLU A 59 1.82 8.87 -9.16
N GLY A 60 2.99 8.27 -9.38
CA GLY A 60 4.27 8.99 -9.51
C GLY A 60 4.38 9.89 -10.76
N ASP A 61 3.37 9.91 -11.63
CA ASP A 61 3.16 10.92 -12.66
C ASP A 61 2.40 12.17 -12.17
N ARG A 62 1.73 12.08 -11.02
CA ARG A 62 0.92 13.15 -10.40
C ARG A 62 1.55 13.72 -9.12
N HIS A 63 2.23 12.87 -8.36
CA HIS A 63 2.81 13.19 -7.06
C HIS A 63 4.30 12.85 -7.03
N ASP A 64 5.08 13.65 -6.28
CA ASP A 64 6.49 13.38 -6.01
C ASP A 64 6.66 12.52 -4.74
N LEU A 65 7.89 12.08 -4.47
CA LEU A 65 8.19 11.29 -3.26
C LEU A 65 8.00 12.10 -1.97
N ASP A 66 8.08 13.43 -2.01
CA ASP A 66 7.87 14.27 -0.83
C ASP A 66 6.39 14.34 -0.43
N HIS A 67 5.46 14.28 -1.39
CA HIS A 67 4.05 14.05 -1.13
C HIS A 67 3.85 12.75 -0.35
N TYR A 68 4.39 11.64 -0.84
CA TYR A 68 4.29 10.35 -0.16
C TYR A 68 5.00 10.35 1.20
N ARG A 69 6.11 11.07 1.34
CA ARG A 69 6.83 11.22 2.61
C ARG A 69 5.95 11.87 3.68
N ARG A 70 5.26 12.95 3.33
CA ARG A 70 4.33 13.63 4.24
C ARG A 70 3.13 12.75 4.58
N LEU A 71 2.56 12.07 3.59
CA LEU A 71 1.40 11.20 3.76
C LEU A 71 1.71 9.97 4.64
N LEU A 72 2.87 9.33 4.41
CA LEU A 72 3.22 8.05 5.02
C LEU A 72 4.02 8.17 6.32
N GLY A 73 4.73 9.28 6.52
CA GLY A 73 5.58 9.52 7.69
C GLY A 73 4.90 9.25 9.04
N PRO A 74 3.68 9.76 9.29
CA PRO A 74 2.97 9.51 10.54
C PRO A 74 2.61 8.03 10.78
N ALA A 75 2.32 7.27 9.73
CA ALA A 75 2.06 5.84 9.82
C ALA A 75 3.35 5.05 10.09
N ALA A 76 4.42 5.37 9.35
CA ALA A 76 5.74 4.75 9.51
C ALA A 76 6.31 4.99 10.92
N ALA A 77 6.21 6.21 11.45
CA ALA A 77 6.66 6.55 12.80
C ALA A 77 5.94 5.73 13.90
N ARG A 78 4.69 5.33 13.65
CA ARG A 78 3.89 4.48 14.54
C ARG A 78 4.03 2.98 14.25
N GLN A 79 4.91 2.60 13.31
CA GLN A 79 5.13 1.21 12.90
C GLN A 79 3.84 0.54 12.38
N VAL A 80 2.98 1.30 11.71
CA VAL A 80 1.76 0.75 11.11
C VAL A 80 2.14 -0.31 10.08
N PRO A 81 1.49 -1.51 10.09
CA PRO A 81 1.75 -2.53 9.10
C PRO A 81 1.51 -2.02 7.67
N CYS A 82 2.52 -2.17 6.82
CA CYS A 82 2.43 -1.81 5.41
C CYS A 82 2.53 -3.05 4.52
N PHE A 83 1.64 -3.15 3.54
CA PHE A 83 1.66 -4.19 2.52
C PHE A 83 1.81 -3.57 1.15
N CYS A 84 2.73 -4.10 0.34
CA CYS A 84 2.94 -3.69 -1.04
C CYS A 84 2.58 -4.86 -1.95
N THR A 85 1.47 -4.74 -2.69
CA THR A 85 0.93 -5.82 -3.55
C THR A 85 1.43 -5.75 -4.98
N ASN A 86 2.16 -4.68 -5.28
CA ASN A 86 2.88 -4.46 -6.52
C ASN A 86 4.29 -3.93 -6.20
N PRO A 87 5.30 -4.81 -6.10
CA PRO A 87 6.65 -4.43 -5.70
C PRO A 87 7.47 -3.80 -6.83
N ASP A 88 6.89 -3.56 -8.01
CA ASP A 88 7.60 -2.95 -9.13
C ASP A 88 8.01 -1.51 -8.78
N ARG A 89 9.32 -1.24 -8.87
CA ARG A 89 9.89 0.08 -8.56
C ARG A 89 9.72 1.11 -9.67
N ILE A 90 9.38 0.66 -10.88
CA ILE A 90 9.17 1.52 -12.05
C ILE A 90 7.79 1.24 -12.61
N MET A 91 7.02 2.30 -12.84
CA MET A 91 5.75 2.27 -13.56
C MET A 91 5.93 2.93 -14.93
N LEU A 92 5.38 2.33 -15.98
CA LEU A 92 5.30 2.94 -17.31
C LEU A 92 4.05 3.82 -17.41
N THR A 93 4.22 5.03 -17.94
CA THR A 93 3.13 5.99 -18.16
C THR A 93 3.17 6.54 -19.59
N ALA A 94 2.13 7.24 -20.01
CA ALA A 94 2.09 7.91 -21.32
C ALA A 94 3.21 8.94 -21.50
N VAL A 95 3.76 9.47 -20.40
CA VAL A 95 4.85 10.46 -20.37
C VAL A 95 6.21 9.85 -19.98
N GLY A 96 6.34 8.53 -20.13
CA GLY A 96 7.55 7.77 -19.85
C GLY A 96 7.60 7.10 -18.47
N PRO A 97 8.75 6.52 -18.10
CA PRO A 97 8.91 5.85 -16.81
C PRO A 97 8.73 6.83 -15.63
N ARG A 98 8.08 6.35 -14.57
CA ARG A 98 7.93 7.02 -13.27
C ARG A 98 8.18 6.00 -12.16
N PHE A 99 8.27 6.46 -10.92
CA PHE A 99 8.43 5.54 -9.79
C PHE A 99 7.14 4.73 -9.57
N GLY A 100 7.32 3.44 -9.32
CA GLY A 100 6.24 2.49 -9.07
C GLY A 100 5.94 2.32 -7.58
N ALA A 101 4.98 1.45 -7.28
CA ALA A 101 4.57 1.13 -5.91
C ALA A 101 5.73 0.58 -5.06
N GLY A 102 6.67 -0.13 -5.68
CA GLY A 102 7.88 -0.62 -5.01
C GLY A 102 8.78 0.50 -4.47
N GLU A 103 8.86 1.64 -5.15
CA GLU A 103 9.64 2.80 -4.68
C GLU A 103 8.95 3.52 -3.52
N ILE A 104 7.61 3.57 -3.51
CA ILE A 104 6.83 4.08 -2.38
C ILE A 104 7.01 3.16 -1.16
N ALA A 105 7.09 1.84 -1.38
CA ALA A 105 7.41 0.89 -0.33
C ALA A 105 8.83 1.08 0.22
N ASP A 106 9.84 1.28 -0.64
CA ASP A 106 11.21 1.62 -0.21
C ASP A 106 11.22 2.91 0.64
N LEU A 107 10.44 3.92 0.25
CA LEU A 107 10.27 5.14 1.03
C LEU A 107 9.67 4.87 2.42
N TYR A 108 8.67 4.00 2.53
CA TYR A 108 8.08 3.62 3.82
C TYR A 108 9.10 2.96 4.74
N GLU A 109 9.95 2.08 4.20
CA GLU A 109 11.06 1.44 4.93
C GLU A 109 12.11 2.47 5.37
N ASN A 110 12.48 3.41 4.49
CA ASN A 110 13.41 4.50 4.82
C ASN A 110 12.87 5.47 5.88
N LEU A 111 11.54 5.54 6.05
CA LEU A 111 10.88 6.28 7.13
C LEU A 111 10.83 5.49 8.45
N GLY A 112 11.40 4.29 8.48
CA GLY A 112 11.48 3.41 9.64
C GLY A 112 10.34 2.40 9.75
N GLY A 113 9.39 2.38 8.81
CA GLY A 113 8.29 1.40 8.81
C GLY A 113 8.69 0.02 8.27
N GLY A 114 7.90 -1.01 8.56
CA GLY A 114 8.08 -2.35 7.97
C GLY A 114 7.12 -2.60 6.81
N VAL A 115 7.61 -3.21 5.72
CA VAL A 115 6.78 -3.56 4.54
C VAL A 115 6.77 -5.07 4.28
N THR A 116 5.57 -5.63 4.13
CA THR A 116 5.38 -6.96 3.52
C THR A 116 5.11 -6.81 2.03
N ARG A 117 6.03 -7.30 1.19
CA ARG A 117 5.91 -7.25 -0.27
C ARG A 117 5.31 -8.55 -0.80
N ILE A 118 4.35 -8.44 -1.73
CA ILE A 118 3.62 -9.57 -2.32
C ILE A 118 3.73 -9.49 -3.84
N GLY A 119 4.16 -10.58 -4.46
CA GLY A 119 4.41 -10.65 -5.91
C GLY A 119 5.91 -10.61 -6.25
N LYS A 120 6.26 -10.90 -7.51
CA LYS A 120 7.64 -11.16 -7.92
C LYS A 120 8.59 -9.97 -7.64
N PRO A 121 9.85 -10.20 -7.22
CA PRO A 121 10.49 -11.48 -6.89
C PRO A 121 10.14 -12.02 -5.50
N TYR A 122 9.28 -11.31 -4.74
CA TYR A 122 8.84 -11.70 -3.41
C TYR A 122 7.83 -12.85 -3.46
N PRO A 123 7.57 -13.52 -2.33
CA PRO A 123 6.55 -14.55 -2.26
C PRO A 123 5.21 -14.02 -2.81
N ALA A 124 4.57 -14.86 -3.61
CA ALA A 124 3.16 -14.71 -3.93
C ALA A 124 2.39 -15.11 -2.66
#